data_AF-A0A522UWS4-F1
#
_entry.id   AF-A0A522UWS4-F1
#
_cell.length_a   1.000
_cell.length_b   1.000
_cell.length_c   1.000
_cell.angle_alpha   90.00
_cell.angle_beta   90.00
_cell.angle_gamma   90.00
#
_symmetry.space_group_name_H-M   'P 1'
#
loop_
_entity.id
_entity.type
_entity.pdbx_description
1 polymer ?
#
loop_
_entity_poly.entity_id
_entity_poly.type
_entity_poly.pdbx_seq_one_letter_code
_entity_poly.pdbx_strand_id
1 'polypeptide(L)' 'MSGETMTFLIDKIKDLEREEIVSALRESNWVMAKAARRLGITERMIGYKIKKYGLRIKEVRWIEDIQQTSDAKENQQNNK' A
#
# COMPACT_ATOMS: atom_id res chain seq x y z
N MET A 1 16.41 23.58 18.31
CA MET A 1 15.50 22.42 18.52
C MET A 1 14.06 22.89 18.51
N SER A 2 13.54 23.33 17.36
CA SER A 2 12.22 23.98 17.25
C SER A 2 11.43 23.54 16.01
N GLY A 3 11.65 22.29 15.55
CA GLY A 3 10.98 21.71 14.39
C GLY A 3 10.25 20.39 14.64
N GLU A 4 10.33 19.83 15.86
CA GLU A 4 9.90 18.45 16.14
C GLU A 4 8.43 18.33 16.59
N THR A 5 7.85 19.41 17.13
CA THR A 5 6.50 19.35 17.73
C THR A 5 5.36 19.48 16.73
N MET A 6 5.58 20.14 15.58
CA MET A 6 4.52 20.37 14.58
C MET A 6 4.22 19.12 13.72
N THR A 7 5.14 18.16 13.66
CA THR A 7 4.97 16.95 12.84
C THR A 7 4.27 15.83 13.61
N PHE A 8 4.39 15.78 14.94
CA PHE A 8 3.84 14.68 15.76
C PHE A 8 2.33 14.45 15.55
N LEU A 9 1.51 15.53 15.62
CA LEU A 9 0.07 15.41 15.39
C LEU A 9 -0.24 14.97 13.95
N ILE A 10 0.49 15.52 12.98
CA ILE A 10 0.29 15.21 11.57
C ILE A 10 0.64 13.75 11.28
N ASP A 11 1.69 13.22 11.91
CA ASP A 11 2.08 11.82 11.77
C ASP A 11 1.07 10.90 12.46
N LYS A 12 0.57 11.28 13.64
CA LYS A 12 -0.50 10.51 14.30
C LYS A 12 -1.79 10.44 13.48
N ILE A 13 -2.17 11.53 12.82
CA ILE A 13 -3.31 11.55 11.90
C ILE A 13 -3.07 10.64 10.69
N LYS A 14 -1.86 10.63 10.12
CA LYS A 14 -1.53 9.73 9.00
C LYS A 14 -1.61 8.26 9.41
N ASP A 15 -1.14 7.92 10.61
CA ASP A 15 -1.18 6.56 11.12
C ASP A 15 -2.62 6.08 11.32
N LEU A 16 -3.45 6.89 11.99
CA LEU A 16 -4.87 6.59 12.17
C LEU A 16 -5.60 6.47 10.82
N GLU A 17 -5.34 7.40 9.89
CA GLU A 17 -5.94 7.34 8.54
C GLU A 17 -5.51 6.06 7.80
N ARG A 18 -4.24 5.66 7.90
CA ARG A 18 -3.73 4.43 7.30
C ARG A 18 -4.40 3.20 7.91
N GLU A 19 -4.52 3.14 9.24
CA GLU A 19 -5.15 2.03 9.96
C GLU A 19 -6.61 1.85 9.57
N GLU A 20 -7.39 2.93 9.51
CA GLU A 20 -8.80 2.89 9.10
C GLU A 20 -8.97 2.44 7.64
N ILE A 21 -8.09 2.87 6.74
CA ILE A 21 -8.10 2.42 5.35
C ILE A 21 -7.81 0.93 5.26
N VAL A 22 -6.82 0.43 5.99
CA VAL A 22 -6.49 -1.01 6.01
C VAL A 22 -7.64 -1.82 6.59
N SER A 23 -8.25 -1.36 7.68
CA SER A 23 -9.41 -2.00 8.30
C SER A 23 -10.58 -2.11 7.33
N ALA A 24 -10.96 -0.99 6.70
CA ALA A 24 -12.03 -0.95 5.71
C ALA A 24 -11.76 -1.84 4.50
N LEU A 25 -10.50 -1.90 4.03
CA LEU A 25 -10.09 -2.79 2.95
C LEU A 25 -10.23 -4.26 3.37
N ARG A 26 -9.79 -4.64 4.57
CA ARG A 26 -9.90 -6.02 5.08
C ARG A 26 -11.36 -6.46 5.18
N GLU A 27 -12.22 -5.64 5.80
CA GLU A 27 -13.65 -5.92 5.94
C GLU A 27 -14.38 -5.99 4.58
N SER A 28 -13.83 -5.30 3.57
CA SER A 28 -14.38 -5.27 2.22
C SER A 28 -13.79 -6.33 1.27
N ASN A 29 -13.04 -7.32 1.78
CA ASN A 29 -12.28 -8.28 0.97
C ASN A 29 -11.41 -7.58 -0.10
N TRP A 30 -10.81 -6.46 0.27
CA TRP A 30 -9.95 -5.61 -0.56
C TRP A 30 -10.64 -4.98 -1.79
N VAL A 31 -11.98 -4.94 -1.82
CA VAL A 31 -12.73 -4.22 -2.85
C VAL A 31 -12.74 -2.73 -2.53
N MET A 32 -11.99 -1.93 -3.30
CA MET A 32 -11.83 -0.48 -3.07
C MET A 32 -13.15 0.27 -3.00
N ALA A 33 -14.08 0.01 -3.94
CA ALA A 33 -15.39 0.65 -3.95
C ALA A 33 -16.20 0.37 -2.67
N LYS A 34 -16.13 -0.85 -2.12
CA LYS A 34 -16.80 -1.21 -0.85
C LYS A 34 -16.15 -0.51 0.34
N ALA A 35 -14.81 -0.52 0.40
CA ALA A 35 -14.06 0.15 1.45
C ALA A 35 -14.28 1.67 1.45
N ALA A 36 -14.32 2.30 0.27
CA ALA A 36 -14.62 3.72 0.11
C ALA A 36 -16.02 4.08 0.63
N ARG A 37 -17.03 3.27 0.27
CA ARG A 37 -18.40 3.44 0.78
C ARG A 37 -18.47 3.31 2.30
N ARG A 38 -17.77 2.33 2.88
CA ARG A 38 -17.69 2.14 4.34
C ARG A 38 -17.07 3.36 5.03
N LEU A 39 -16.02 3.92 4.45
CA LEU A 39 -15.31 5.10 4.98
C LEU A 39 -16.02 6.42 4.69
N GLY A 40 -17.12 6.43 3.91
CA GLY A 40 -17.82 7.66 3.54
C GLY A 40 -17.02 8.55 2.57
N ILE A 41 -16.10 7.99 1.79
CA ILE A 41 -15.27 8.71 0.82
C ILE A 41 -15.49 8.19 -0.60
N THR A 42 -14.99 8.93 -1.59
CA THR A 42 -15.02 8.49 -2.98
C THR A 42 -13.97 7.41 -3.24
N GLU A 43 -14.25 6.53 -4.20
CA GLU A 43 -13.31 5.50 -4.64
C GLU A 43 -11.98 6.10 -5.16
N ARG A 44 -12.06 7.29 -5.78
CA ARG A 44 -10.86 8.04 -6.19
C ARG A 44 -10.00 8.43 -4.98
N MET A 45 -10.63 8.92 -3.91
CA MET A 45 -9.93 9.33 -2.69
C MET A 45 -9.21 8.15 -2.03
N ILE A 46 -9.90 7.01 -1.86
CA ILE A 46 -9.25 5.83 -1.27
C ILE A 46 -8.10 5.33 -2.15
N GLY A 47 -8.25 5.36 -3.48
CA GLY A 47 -7.18 5.01 -4.42
C GLY A 47 -5.93 5.87 -4.25
N TYR A 48 -6.10 7.19 -4.10
CA TYR A 48 -4.97 8.08 -3.81
C TYR A 48 -4.30 7.77 -2.48
N LYS A 49 -5.08 7.48 -1.44
CA LYS A 49 -4.53 7.17 -0.10
C LYS A 49 -3.83 5.82 -0.06
N ILE A 50 -4.36 4.80 -0.74
CA ILE A 50 -3.71 3.50 -0.94
C ILE A 50 -2.33 3.67 -1.57
N LYS A 51 -2.24 4.47 -2.66
CA LYS A 51 -0.96 4.79 -3.31
C LYS A 51 -0.04 5.57 -2.37
N LYS A 52 -0.55 6.59 -1.68
CA LYS A 52 0.21 7.42 -0.72
C LYS A 52 0.83 6.58 0.40
N TYR A 53 0.09 5.62 0.94
CA TYR A 53 0.52 4.78 2.05
C TYR A 53 1.21 3.48 1.62
N GLY A 54 1.34 3.22 0.32
CA GLY A 54 1.97 2.01 -0.20
C GLY A 54 1.23 0.73 0.21
N LEU A 55 -0.09 0.78 0.34
CA LEU A 55 -0.89 -0.38 0.72
C LEU A 55 -1.02 -1.31 -0.49
N ARG A 56 -0.50 -2.54 -0.39
CA ARG A 56 -0.58 -3.56 -1.46
C ARG A 56 -1.27 -4.82 -0.94
N ILE A 57 -2.14 -5.39 -1.76
CA ILE A 57 -2.72 -6.71 -1.54
C ILE A 57 -1.60 -7.72 -1.78
N LYS A 58 -1.10 -8.38 -0.73
CA LYS A 58 -0.13 -9.47 -0.88
C LYS A 58 -0.77 -10.85 -0.99
N GLU A 59 -2.08 -10.98 -0.83
CA GLU A 59 -2.68 -12.29 -0.48
C GLU A 59 -3.92 -12.69 -1.28
N VAL A 60 -4.31 -11.93 -2.32
CA VAL A 60 -5.45 -12.30 -3.18
C VAL A 60 -5.09 -12.25 -4.67
N ARG A 61 -3.97 -12.89 -5.03
CA ARG A 61 -3.76 -13.61 -6.30
C ARG A 61 -2.39 -14.28 -6.28
N TRP A 62 -2.35 -15.57 -5.92
CA TRP A 62 -1.49 -16.48 -6.67
C TRP A 62 -2.04 -16.53 -8.09
N ILE A 63 -1.32 -15.92 -9.02
CA ILE A 63 -1.09 -16.30 -10.43
C ILE A 63 -0.09 -15.26 -10.94
N GLU A 64 1.17 -15.71 -10.97
CA GLU A 64 2.27 -15.31 -11.85
C GLU A 64 2.78 -13.86 -11.79
N ASP A 65 3.68 -13.62 -10.82
CA ASP A 65 4.90 -12.79 -11.01
C ASP A 65 5.99 -13.44 -10.13
N ILE A 66 6.44 -14.64 -10.52
CA ILE A 66 7.73 -14.84 -11.19
C ILE A 66 8.90 -14.58 -10.22
N GLN A 67 9.28 -15.65 -9.52
CA GLN A 67 10.62 -15.88 -8.98
C GLN A 67 11.68 -16.06 -10.10
N GLN A 68 11.60 -15.32 -11.22
CA GLN A 68 12.56 -15.38 -12.34
C GLN A 68 12.87 -13.96 -12.88
N THR A 69 13.34 -13.06 -12.03
CA THR A 69 14.28 -12.00 -12.48
C THR A 69 15.52 -11.90 -11.59
N SER A 70 15.62 -12.78 -10.59
CA SER A 70 16.83 -12.99 -9.80
C SER A 70 17.97 -13.63 -10.62
N ASP A 71 17.67 -14.27 -11.76
CA ASP A 71 18.62 -15.15 -12.46
C ASP A 71 19.10 -14.64 -13.85
N ALA A 72 18.79 -13.40 -14.24
CA ALA A 72 19.07 -12.91 -15.62
C ALA A 72 20.15 -11.81 -15.73
N LYS A 73 20.85 -11.42 -14.65
CA LYS A 73 22.00 -10.49 -14.73
C LYS A 73 23.25 -10.89 -13.93
N GLU A 74 23.36 -12.15 -13.52
CA GLU A 74 24.60 -12.70 -12.93
C GLU A 74 25.06 -13.96 -13.67
N ASN A 75 24.96 -13.96 -15.00
CA ASN A 75 25.70 -14.90 -15.84
C ASN A 75 26.17 -14.24 -17.15
N GLN A 76 26.79 -13.06 -17.03
CA GLN A 76 27.63 -12.46 -18.08
C GLN A 76 29.11 -12.42 -17.67
N GLN A 77 29.51 -13.32 -16.77
CA GLN A 77 30.90 -13.55 -16.43
C GLN A 77 31.21 -15.04 -16.58
N ASN A 78 30.89 -15.64 -17.73
CA ASN A 78 31.39 -16.97 -18.15
C ASN A 78 30.99 -17.28 -19.59
N ASN A 79 31.50 -16.52 -20.58
CA ASN A 79 31.97 -17.09 -21.86
C ASN A 79 32.68 -16.04 -22.74
N LYS A 80 33.96 -15.77 -22.48
CA LYS A 80 35.07 -15.65 -23.44
C LYS A 80 36.31 -15.08 -22.76
#